data_AF-A0A7K1C1L4-F1
#
_entry.id   AF-A0A7K1C1L4-F1
#
_cell.length_a   1.000
_cell.length_b   1.000
_cell.length_c   1.000
_cell.angle_alpha   90.00
_cell.angle_beta   90.00
_cell.angle_gamma   90.00
#
_symmetry.space_group_name_H-M   'P 1'
#
loop_
_entity.id
_entity.type
_entity.pdbx_description
1 polymer ?
#
loop_
_entity_poly.entity_id
_entity_poly.type
_entity_poly.pdbx_seq_one_letter_code
_entity_poly.pdbx_strand_id
1 'polypeptide(L)'
;MADRAAAQAAGLYTGFYYFAYLPDSTKRSVIIADAKAQAQKVIWRLGEIGGYTEQDLPVALDLETNCVRKISGVCQKYASRANVTLWAITWLAEVEAKTNRKPFLYSYPNFLQSAMARSAELAKYPLWIAAYGKHPADPENHPGIKSVGCFAHSWTKSDCRADYQIWQYTSCGKGSKYGVASSRIDLNVFSGGEEKFYPLTKGVWQPEAVDLLPFNESTTATLLSGSTLTDTNSSATFVVDAVRPNGTPVVTGSVRFISADSLAKTGVQDVIRSASGRWTLKISGLQAGTYVGFVEYFDESSTHSSVEMPVMFEVTQGATPTPKPSPTKKPTPKPVDSCAGQIRN
;
A
#
# COMPACT_ATOMS: atom_id res chain seq x y z
N MET A 1 16.58 -4.62 6.48
CA MET A 1 17.80 -3.79 6.67
C MET A 1 19.07 -4.53 6.25
N ALA A 2 19.21 -5.84 6.52
CA ALA A 2 20.38 -6.62 6.10
C ALA A 2 20.62 -6.62 4.57
N ASP A 3 19.56 -6.73 3.75
CA ASP A 3 19.70 -6.82 2.29
C ASP A 3 20.35 -5.59 1.66
N ARG A 4 19.99 -4.37 2.10
CA ARG A 4 20.60 -3.13 1.58
C ARG A 4 22.10 -3.12 1.83
N ALA A 5 22.51 -3.31 3.08
CA ALA A 5 23.92 -3.25 3.45
C ALA A 5 24.74 -4.33 2.76
N ALA A 6 24.22 -5.57 2.68
CA ALA A 6 24.89 -6.66 1.98
C ALA A 6 25.00 -6.43 0.47
N ALA A 7 23.95 -5.94 -0.18
CA ALA A 7 23.96 -5.61 -1.61
C ALA A 7 24.95 -4.48 -1.92
N GLN A 8 24.94 -3.42 -1.11
CA GLN A 8 25.87 -2.30 -1.21
C GLN A 8 27.33 -2.73 -0.99
N ALA A 9 27.59 -3.60 0.00
CA ALA A 9 28.92 -4.18 0.22
C ALA A 9 29.41 -5.03 -0.97
N ALA A 10 28.48 -5.62 -1.74
CA ALA A 10 28.77 -6.33 -2.98
C ALA A 10 28.86 -5.39 -4.21
N GLY A 11 28.81 -4.07 -4.00
CA GLY A 11 28.91 -3.05 -5.06
C GLY A 11 27.62 -2.81 -5.84
N LEU A 12 26.47 -3.32 -5.36
CA LEU A 12 25.18 -3.09 -6.00
C LEU A 12 24.55 -1.79 -5.51
N TYR A 13 23.97 -1.05 -6.47
CA TYR A 13 23.06 0.04 -6.15
C TYR A 13 21.73 -0.53 -5.65
N THR A 14 21.17 0.09 -4.62
CA THR A 14 19.94 -0.36 -3.95
C THR A 14 18.82 0.63 -4.14
N GLY A 15 17.59 0.14 -4.21
CA GLY A 15 16.39 0.97 -4.18
C GLY A 15 15.38 0.40 -3.19
N PHE A 16 14.46 1.23 -2.74
CA PHE A 16 13.33 0.82 -1.91
C PHE A 16 12.04 1.08 -2.66
N TYR A 17 10.98 0.38 -2.30
CA TYR A 17 9.66 0.71 -2.77
C TYR A 17 8.66 0.76 -1.60
N TYR A 18 7.58 1.48 -1.83
CA TYR A 18 6.45 1.56 -0.93
C TYR A 18 5.18 1.14 -1.64
N PHE A 19 4.54 0.09 -1.14
CA PHE A 19 3.26 -0.39 -1.66
C PHE A 19 2.13 0.55 -1.25
N ALA A 20 1.49 1.19 -2.23
CA ALA A 20 0.45 2.18 -2.00
C ALA A 20 -0.81 1.56 -1.36
N TYR A 21 -1.37 2.24 -0.36
CA TYR A 21 -2.66 1.84 0.23
C TYR A 21 -3.70 2.97 0.20
N LEU A 22 -4.40 3.12 -0.93
CA LEU A 22 -5.37 4.19 -1.13
C LEU A 22 -6.51 4.20 -0.08
N PRO A 23 -6.98 5.40 0.33
CA PRO A 23 -8.08 5.51 1.27
C PRO A 23 -9.43 5.26 0.60
N ASP A 24 -10.36 4.68 1.35
CA ASP A 24 -11.76 4.53 0.97
C ASP A 24 -12.54 5.84 1.18
N SER A 25 -12.19 6.85 0.40
CA SER A 25 -12.77 8.18 0.48
C SER A 25 -12.85 8.86 -0.87
N THR A 26 -13.86 9.71 -1.03
CA THR A 26 -13.97 10.66 -2.15
C THR A 26 -13.63 12.09 -1.72
N LYS A 27 -13.44 12.33 -0.41
CA LYS A 27 -13.12 13.65 0.12
C LYS A 27 -11.66 14.00 -0.16
N ARG A 28 -11.45 15.07 -0.92
CA ARG A 28 -10.11 15.57 -1.30
C ARG A 28 -9.16 15.72 -0.12
N SER A 29 -9.63 16.30 0.99
CA SER A 29 -8.82 16.50 2.20
C SER A 29 -8.33 15.19 2.81
N VAL A 30 -9.19 14.16 2.87
CA VAL A 30 -8.83 12.83 3.37
C VAL A 30 -7.81 12.16 2.46
N ILE A 31 -7.98 12.27 1.15
CA ILE A 31 -7.04 11.69 0.17
C ILE A 31 -5.65 12.31 0.33
N ILE A 32 -5.57 13.63 0.48
CA ILE A 32 -4.30 14.34 0.67
C ILE A 32 -3.65 13.98 2.00
N ALA A 33 -4.41 14.00 3.11
CA ALA A 33 -3.90 13.67 4.43
C ALA A 33 -3.37 12.23 4.50
N ASP A 34 -4.08 11.30 3.86
CA ASP A 34 -3.68 9.90 3.77
C ASP A 34 -2.39 9.72 2.96
N ALA A 35 -2.28 10.35 1.79
CA ALA A 35 -1.06 10.33 0.97
C ALA A 35 0.15 10.87 1.72
N LYS A 36 0.00 12.01 2.42
CA LYS A 36 1.07 12.60 3.24
C LYS A 36 1.45 11.71 4.42
N ALA A 37 0.50 11.10 5.11
CA ALA A 37 0.78 10.15 6.19
C ALA A 37 1.57 8.94 5.69
N GLN A 38 1.23 8.41 4.52
CA GLN A 38 1.97 7.30 3.91
C GLN A 38 3.35 7.72 3.38
N ALA A 39 3.51 8.94 2.87
CA ALA A 39 4.81 9.50 2.51
C ALA A 39 5.70 9.69 3.76
N GLN A 40 5.13 10.21 4.85
CA GLN A 40 5.83 10.38 6.12
C GLN A 40 6.37 9.04 6.65
N LYS A 41 5.57 7.97 6.54
CA LYS A 41 6.02 6.62 6.90
C LYS A 41 7.30 6.23 6.16
N VAL A 42 7.38 6.53 4.86
CA VAL A 42 8.54 6.20 4.03
C VAL A 42 9.73 7.07 4.36
N ILE A 43 9.51 8.37 4.57
CA ILE A 43 10.54 9.30 5.05
C ILE A 43 11.15 8.79 6.36
N TRP A 44 10.32 8.37 7.32
CA TRP A 44 10.79 7.80 8.58
C TRP A 44 11.58 6.50 8.39
N ARG A 45 11.11 5.58 7.53
CA ARG A 45 11.87 4.35 7.23
C ARG A 45 13.19 4.63 6.53
N LEU A 46 13.25 5.64 5.67
CA LEU A 46 14.52 6.11 5.09
C LEU A 46 15.41 6.75 6.17
N GLY A 47 14.83 7.51 7.09
CA GLY A 47 15.57 8.11 8.21
C GLY A 47 16.20 7.08 9.15
N GLU A 48 15.46 6.02 9.50
CA GLU A 48 15.96 4.91 10.34
C GLU A 48 17.20 4.22 9.77
N ILE A 49 17.39 4.25 8.45
CA ILE A 49 18.56 3.66 7.78
C ILE A 49 19.65 4.70 7.45
N GLY A 50 19.57 5.90 8.03
CA GLY A 50 20.55 6.97 7.83
C GLY A 50 20.36 7.78 6.52
N GLY A 51 19.18 7.69 5.92
CA GLY A 51 18.85 8.40 4.69
C GLY A 51 19.47 7.79 3.43
N TYR A 52 19.61 8.62 2.40
CA TYR A 52 20.16 8.21 1.11
C TYR A 52 21.68 8.34 1.07
N THR A 53 22.33 7.35 0.47
CA THR A 53 23.75 7.37 0.08
C THR A 53 23.86 7.46 -1.45
N GLU A 54 25.10 7.62 -1.94
CA GLU A 54 25.39 7.60 -3.38
C GLU A 54 25.17 6.22 -4.04
N GLN A 55 24.94 5.17 -3.24
CA GLN A 55 24.58 3.83 -3.71
C GLN A 55 23.06 3.57 -3.66
N ASP A 56 22.26 4.53 -3.20
CA ASP A 56 20.81 4.38 -3.21
C ASP A 56 20.19 5.07 -4.41
N LEU A 57 19.18 4.44 -5.01
CA LEU A 57 18.22 5.04 -5.93
C LEU A 57 17.09 5.72 -5.14
N PRO A 58 16.37 6.69 -5.75
CA PRO A 58 15.17 7.24 -5.14
C PRO A 58 14.14 6.13 -4.86
N VAL A 59 13.42 6.25 -3.76
CA VAL A 59 12.33 5.31 -3.43
C VAL A 59 11.28 5.28 -4.55
N ALA A 60 10.69 4.11 -4.79
CA ALA A 60 9.60 3.93 -5.73
C ALA A 60 8.25 3.88 -5.00
N LEU A 61 7.25 4.57 -5.53
CA LEU A 61 5.86 4.33 -5.20
C LEU A 61 5.35 3.16 -6.03
N ASP A 62 5.09 2.02 -5.41
CA ASP A 62 4.42 0.89 -6.04
C ASP A 62 2.90 1.10 -6.00
N LEU A 63 2.33 1.40 -7.17
CA LEU A 63 0.91 1.68 -7.33
C LEU A 63 0.31 0.80 -8.44
N GLU A 64 -0.25 -0.34 -8.02
CA GLU A 64 -0.76 -1.37 -8.92
C GLU A 64 -2.25 -1.73 -8.70
N THR A 65 -2.88 -1.12 -7.70
CA THR A 65 -4.29 -1.34 -7.36
C THR A 65 -4.98 -0.03 -6.98
N ASN A 66 -6.21 0.13 -7.45
CA ASN A 66 -7.11 1.20 -7.02
C ASN A 66 -8.24 0.66 -6.14
N CYS A 67 -8.13 -0.59 -5.68
CA CYS A 67 -9.04 -1.16 -4.71
C CYS A 67 -8.89 -0.48 -3.35
N VAL A 68 -9.97 0.12 -2.85
CA VAL A 68 -10.00 0.78 -1.54
C VAL A 68 -10.76 -0.02 -0.49
N ARG A 69 -11.53 -1.03 -0.92
CA ARG A 69 -12.27 -1.92 0.00
C ARG A 69 -12.25 -3.35 -0.53
N LYS A 70 -11.66 -4.27 0.22
CA LYS A 70 -11.71 -5.71 -0.04
C LYS A 70 -12.59 -6.40 1.00
N ILE A 71 -13.42 -7.34 0.57
CA ILE A 71 -14.19 -8.23 1.44
C ILE A 71 -13.93 -9.65 0.95
N SER A 72 -13.45 -10.53 1.84
CA SER A 72 -13.11 -11.93 1.54
C SER A 72 -12.18 -12.06 0.32
N GLY A 73 -11.15 -11.22 0.24
CA GLY A 73 -10.18 -11.20 -0.86
C GLY A 73 -10.66 -10.56 -2.16
N VAL A 74 -11.95 -10.26 -2.30
CA VAL A 74 -12.53 -9.65 -3.50
C VAL A 74 -12.66 -8.15 -3.32
N CYS A 75 -12.22 -7.38 -4.31
CA CYS A 75 -12.40 -5.94 -4.29
C CYS A 75 -13.88 -5.56 -4.48
N GLN A 76 -14.42 -4.80 -3.54
CA GLN A 76 -15.80 -4.33 -3.52
C GLN A 76 -15.94 -2.88 -3.93
N LYS A 77 -14.87 -2.09 -3.80
CA LYS A 77 -14.88 -0.66 -4.13
C LYS A 77 -13.53 -0.20 -4.64
N TYR A 78 -13.58 0.63 -5.67
CA TYR A 78 -12.41 1.19 -6.33
C TYR A 78 -12.39 2.72 -6.22
N ALA A 79 -11.21 3.30 -6.05
CA ALA A 79 -11.00 4.73 -6.19
C ALA A 79 -11.13 5.16 -7.66
N SER A 80 -11.66 6.37 -7.87
CA SER A 80 -11.74 6.98 -9.20
C SER A 80 -10.36 7.36 -9.73
N ARG A 81 -10.23 7.48 -11.06
CA ARG A 81 -8.97 7.90 -11.72
C ARG A 81 -8.42 9.21 -11.16
N ALA A 82 -9.31 10.17 -10.90
CA ALA A 82 -8.94 11.46 -10.32
C ALA A 82 -8.38 11.32 -8.89
N ASN A 83 -8.99 10.46 -8.07
CA ASN A 83 -8.57 10.25 -6.68
C ASN A 83 -7.25 9.49 -6.58
N VAL A 84 -7.06 8.46 -7.41
CA VAL A 84 -5.79 7.73 -7.51
C VAL A 84 -4.67 8.69 -7.92
N THR A 85 -4.91 9.52 -8.94
CA THR A 85 -3.93 10.48 -9.46
C THR A 85 -3.59 11.55 -8.44
N LEU A 86 -4.60 12.10 -7.75
CA LEU A 86 -4.41 13.08 -6.68
C LEU A 86 -3.55 12.49 -5.55
N TRP A 87 -3.87 11.28 -5.10
CA TRP A 87 -3.13 10.60 -4.04
C TRP A 87 -1.67 10.39 -4.46
N ALA A 88 -1.44 9.87 -5.66
CA ALA A 88 -0.10 9.60 -6.17
C ALA A 88 0.76 10.87 -6.28
N ILE A 89 0.23 11.94 -6.90
CA ILE A 89 0.94 13.23 -7.01
C ILE A 89 1.27 13.78 -5.62
N THR A 90 0.32 13.69 -4.68
CA THR A 90 0.52 14.20 -3.31
C THR A 90 1.64 13.43 -2.61
N TRP A 91 1.64 12.10 -2.71
CA TRP A 91 2.67 11.26 -2.12
C TRP A 91 4.05 11.54 -2.73
N LEU A 92 4.13 11.60 -4.07
CA LEU A 92 5.37 11.83 -4.81
C LEU A 92 5.98 13.19 -4.46
N ALA A 93 5.14 14.23 -4.41
CA ALA A 93 5.57 15.59 -4.06
C ALA A 93 6.05 15.69 -2.60
N GLU A 94 5.40 14.99 -1.67
CA GLU A 94 5.82 15.01 -0.25
C GLU A 94 7.20 14.37 -0.07
N VAL A 95 7.44 13.22 -0.71
CA VAL A 95 8.74 12.54 -0.64
C VAL A 95 9.82 13.32 -1.40
N GLU A 96 9.51 13.90 -2.57
CA GLU A 96 10.45 14.77 -3.30
C GLU A 96 10.82 15.99 -2.46
N ALA A 97 9.83 16.69 -1.91
CA ALA A 97 10.07 17.89 -1.10
C ALA A 97 10.96 17.58 0.10
N LYS A 98 10.81 16.40 0.69
CA LYS A 98 11.59 16.04 1.88
C LYS A 98 12.99 15.55 1.57
N THR A 99 13.13 14.74 0.53
CA THR A 99 14.40 14.06 0.23
C THR A 99 15.22 14.74 -0.87
N ASN A 100 14.66 15.76 -1.51
CA ASN A 100 15.21 16.45 -2.68
C ASN A 100 15.52 15.51 -3.86
N ARG A 101 14.87 14.33 -3.91
CA ARG A 101 15.01 13.33 -4.96
C ARG A 101 13.64 12.93 -5.46
N LYS A 102 13.45 12.93 -6.78
CA LYS A 102 12.21 12.50 -7.42
C LYS A 102 12.00 10.99 -7.23
N PRO A 103 10.97 10.56 -6.47
CA PRO A 103 10.67 9.14 -6.34
C PRO A 103 10.23 8.56 -7.68
N PHE A 104 10.47 7.28 -7.89
CA PHE A 104 9.87 6.58 -9.03
C PHE A 104 8.37 6.38 -8.79
N LEU A 105 7.60 6.27 -9.88
CA LEU A 105 6.31 5.59 -9.84
C LEU A 105 6.47 4.23 -10.52
N TYR A 106 6.22 3.16 -9.76
CA TYR A 106 6.11 1.80 -10.27
C TYR A 106 4.65 1.44 -10.56
N SER A 107 4.38 0.93 -11.77
CA SER A 107 3.05 0.41 -12.15
C SER A 107 3.08 -0.37 -13.46
N TYR A 108 1.94 -0.85 -13.93
CA TYR A 108 1.80 -1.54 -15.22
C TYR A 108 0.89 -0.78 -16.21
N PRO A 109 1.07 -0.94 -17.53
CA PRO A 109 0.44 -0.09 -18.55
C PRO A 109 -1.09 0.00 -18.46
N ASN A 110 -1.76 -1.13 -18.18
CA ASN A 110 -3.21 -1.16 -18.08
C ASN A 110 -3.72 -0.38 -16.86
N PHE A 111 -3.04 -0.45 -15.71
CA PHE A 111 -3.38 0.34 -14.55
C PHE A 111 -3.22 1.83 -14.82
N LEU A 112 -2.06 2.22 -15.36
CA LEU A 112 -1.76 3.61 -15.71
C LEU A 112 -2.80 4.22 -16.65
N GLN A 113 -3.30 3.44 -17.62
CA GLN A 113 -4.33 3.90 -18.55
C GLN A 113 -5.74 3.96 -17.91
N SER A 114 -6.14 2.90 -17.20
CA SER A 114 -7.53 2.69 -16.78
C SER A 114 -7.86 3.26 -15.40
N ALA A 115 -6.89 3.26 -14.49
CA ALA A 115 -7.06 3.64 -13.09
C ALA A 115 -6.44 5.00 -12.74
N MET A 116 -5.70 5.63 -13.65
CA MET A 116 -5.13 6.97 -13.47
C MET A 116 -5.54 7.95 -14.56
N ALA A 117 -5.56 9.24 -14.23
CA ALA A 117 -5.73 10.32 -15.19
C ALA A 117 -4.37 10.72 -15.75
N ARG A 118 -4.33 11.05 -17.05
CA ARG A 118 -3.11 11.59 -17.67
C ARG A 118 -2.77 12.94 -17.03
N SER A 119 -1.52 13.11 -16.64
CA SER A 119 -1.07 14.30 -15.92
C SER A 119 0.36 14.64 -16.32
N ALA A 120 0.58 15.89 -16.76
CA ALA A 120 1.92 16.42 -16.97
C ALA A 120 2.73 16.48 -15.66
N GLU A 121 2.06 16.58 -14.51
CA GLU A 121 2.71 16.55 -13.20
C GLU A 121 3.31 15.17 -12.91
N LEU A 122 2.58 14.10 -13.21
CA LEU A 122 3.10 12.73 -13.07
C LEU A 122 4.30 12.49 -14.00
N ALA A 123 4.23 13.01 -15.23
CA ALA A 123 5.29 12.85 -16.22
C ALA A 123 6.65 13.47 -15.81
N LYS A 124 6.69 14.31 -14.77
CA LYS A 124 7.94 14.84 -14.20
C LYS A 124 8.72 13.80 -13.38
N TYR A 125 8.07 12.74 -12.92
CA TYR A 125 8.68 11.69 -12.11
C TYR A 125 9.14 10.52 -12.97
N PRO A 126 10.25 9.85 -12.63
CA PRO A 126 10.72 8.71 -13.39
C PRO A 126 9.75 7.52 -13.26
N LEU A 127 9.51 6.83 -14.37
CA LEU A 127 8.61 5.70 -14.46
C LEU A 127 9.38 4.39 -14.39
N TRP A 128 8.99 3.53 -13.46
CA TRP A 128 9.32 2.11 -13.46
C TRP A 128 8.10 1.34 -13.95
N ILE A 129 8.16 0.72 -15.12
CA ILE A 129 7.00 0.07 -15.74
C ILE A 129 7.12 -1.45 -15.77
N ALA A 130 6.08 -2.15 -15.34
CA ALA A 130 5.97 -3.59 -15.43
C ALA A 130 5.18 -3.99 -16.68
N ALA A 131 5.86 -4.62 -17.64
CA ALA A 131 5.23 -5.12 -18.86
C ALA A 131 5.89 -6.43 -19.27
N TYR A 132 5.23 -7.55 -18.95
CA TYR A 132 5.83 -8.88 -19.10
C TYR A 132 5.66 -9.49 -20.49
N GLY A 133 6.43 -10.54 -20.74
CA GLY A 133 6.30 -11.40 -21.92
C GLY A 133 6.92 -10.85 -23.19
N LYS A 134 7.71 -9.76 -23.08
CA LYS A 134 8.45 -9.16 -24.19
C LYS A 134 9.92 -9.04 -23.77
N HIS A 135 10.84 -9.45 -24.64
CA HIS A 135 12.26 -9.45 -24.29
C HIS A 135 12.87 -8.09 -24.61
N PRO A 136 13.55 -7.43 -23.65
CA PRO A 136 14.09 -6.08 -23.85
C PRO A 136 15.23 -5.99 -24.85
N ALA A 137 15.88 -7.11 -25.17
CA ALA A 137 16.93 -7.17 -26.20
C ALA A 137 16.38 -7.05 -27.63
N ASP A 138 15.07 -7.18 -27.84
CA ASP A 138 14.42 -6.97 -29.13
C ASP A 138 14.06 -5.47 -29.28
N PRO A 139 14.62 -4.75 -30.27
CA PRO A 139 14.42 -3.30 -30.43
C PRO A 139 12.97 -2.87 -30.67
N GLU A 140 12.12 -3.76 -31.19
CA GLU A 140 10.71 -3.50 -31.44
C GLU A 140 9.87 -3.61 -30.15
N ASN A 141 10.37 -4.33 -29.15
CA ASN A 141 9.68 -4.47 -27.88
C ASN A 141 9.82 -3.23 -27.01
N HIS A 142 8.67 -2.75 -26.51
CA HIS A 142 8.63 -1.70 -25.50
C HIS A 142 7.38 -1.85 -24.61
N PRO A 143 7.40 -1.32 -23.38
CA PRO A 143 6.32 -1.49 -22.42
C PRO A 143 5.01 -0.73 -22.76
N GLY A 144 4.99 0.05 -23.86
CA GLY A 144 3.83 0.84 -24.30
C GLY A 144 2.95 0.20 -25.38
N ILE A 145 3.39 -0.88 -26.02
CA ILE A 145 2.74 -1.46 -27.21
C ILE A 145 1.59 -2.44 -26.86
N LYS A 146 0.50 -2.37 -27.63
CA LYS A 146 -0.62 -3.32 -27.64
C LYS A 146 -0.67 -4.08 -28.97
N SER A 147 -1.53 -5.09 -29.06
CA SER A 147 -1.87 -5.71 -30.36
C SER A 147 -2.48 -4.70 -31.35
N VAL A 148 -3.21 -3.70 -30.85
CA VAL A 148 -3.72 -2.56 -31.63
C VAL A 148 -3.56 -1.28 -30.81
N GLY A 149 -2.87 -0.29 -31.36
CA GLY A 149 -2.60 1.00 -30.71
C GLY A 149 -1.61 0.88 -29.53
N CYS A 150 -1.76 1.78 -28.54
CA CYS A 150 -0.87 1.85 -27.38
C CYS A 150 -1.63 2.02 -26.06
N PHE A 151 -0.91 1.83 -24.96
CA PHE A 151 -1.40 2.25 -23.65
C PHE A 151 -1.22 3.76 -23.52
N ALA A 152 -2.33 4.49 -23.38
CA ALA A 152 -2.33 5.96 -23.26
C ALA A 152 -2.36 6.39 -21.79
N HIS A 153 -1.22 6.82 -21.26
CA HIS A 153 -1.01 7.28 -19.90
C HIS A 153 -0.10 8.54 -19.87
N SER A 154 0.30 8.98 -18.68
CA SER A 154 1.07 10.24 -18.49
C SER A 154 2.44 10.24 -19.15
N TRP A 155 3.06 9.08 -19.31
CA TRP A 155 4.40 8.90 -19.91
C TRP A 155 4.35 8.42 -21.37
N THR A 156 3.17 8.31 -21.99
CA THR A 156 3.07 7.86 -23.38
C THR A 156 3.48 8.99 -24.33
N LYS A 157 4.49 8.71 -25.18
CA LYS A 157 4.95 9.60 -26.25
C LYS A 157 4.06 9.46 -27.51
N SER A 158 4.24 10.37 -28.46
CA SER A 158 3.49 10.39 -29.73
C SER A 158 3.75 9.15 -30.60
N ASP A 159 4.92 8.53 -30.47
CA ASP A 159 5.33 7.31 -31.16
C ASP A 159 4.91 6.01 -30.44
N CYS A 160 3.97 6.10 -29.49
CA CYS A 160 3.47 5.00 -28.67
C CYS A 160 4.48 4.39 -27.68
N ARG A 161 5.71 4.89 -27.60
CA ARG A 161 6.66 4.47 -26.57
C ARG A 161 6.29 5.09 -25.22
N ALA A 162 6.50 4.33 -24.14
CA ALA A 162 6.45 4.90 -22.80
C ALA A 162 7.81 5.55 -22.49
N ASP A 163 7.80 6.71 -21.86
CA ASP A 163 9.00 7.32 -21.29
C ASP A 163 9.30 6.68 -19.92
N TYR A 164 10.04 5.57 -19.94
CA TYR A 164 10.39 4.80 -18.74
C TYR A 164 11.90 4.87 -18.45
N GLN A 165 12.24 4.76 -17.17
CA GLN A 165 13.61 4.66 -16.69
C GLN A 165 13.96 3.22 -16.35
N ILE A 166 13.00 2.45 -15.81
CA ILE A 166 13.18 1.03 -15.51
C ILE A 166 12.01 0.26 -16.13
N TRP A 167 12.31 -0.86 -16.78
CA TRP A 167 11.29 -1.79 -17.27
C TRP A 167 11.46 -3.15 -16.60
N GLN A 168 10.46 -3.53 -15.78
CA GLN A 168 10.32 -4.88 -15.27
C GLN A 168 9.69 -5.75 -16.37
N TYR A 169 10.49 -6.61 -16.98
CA TYR A 169 10.09 -7.38 -18.16
C TYR A 169 9.64 -8.80 -17.82
N THR A 170 9.87 -9.24 -16.58
CA THR A 170 9.30 -10.49 -16.06
C THR A 170 9.30 -10.53 -14.54
N SER A 171 8.34 -11.28 -13.97
CA SER A 171 8.32 -11.71 -12.56
C SER A 171 8.73 -13.17 -12.35
N CYS A 172 9.33 -13.78 -13.38
CA CYS A 172 9.53 -15.22 -13.48
C CYS A 172 10.97 -15.63 -13.78
N GLY A 173 11.94 -14.72 -13.56
CA GLY A 173 13.35 -15.07 -13.57
C GLY A 173 13.64 -16.18 -12.55
N LYS A 174 14.59 -17.07 -12.85
CA LYS A 174 14.95 -18.16 -11.93
C LYS A 174 15.91 -17.62 -10.88
N GLY A 175 15.45 -17.42 -9.64
CA GLY A 175 16.25 -16.78 -8.59
C GLY A 175 17.63 -17.40 -8.40
N SER A 176 17.74 -18.74 -8.48
CA SER A 176 19.01 -19.47 -8.36
C SER A 176 20.08 -19.06 -9.38
N LYS A 177 19.70 -18.59 -10.57
CA LYS A 177 20.64 -18.07 -11.58
C LYS A 177 21.24 -16.72 -11.20
N TYR A 178 20.53 -15.97 -10.38
CA TYR A 178 20.89 -14.62 -9.95
C TYR A 178 21.33 -14.59 -8.47
N GLY A 179 21.62 -15.76 -7.88
CA GLY A 179 22.06 -15.85 -6.49
C GLY A 179 20.98 -15.55 -5.45
N VAL A 180 19.70 -15.60 -5.82
CA VAL A 180 18.57 -15.30 -4.93
C VAL A 180 17.84 -16.59 -4.56
N ALA A 181 17.55 -16.76 -3.26
CA ALA A 181 16.97 -17.99 -2.71
C ALA A 181 15.52 -18.25 -3.14
N SER A 182 14.78 -17.21 -3.53
CA SER A 182 13.42 -17.35 -4.03
C SER A 182 13.38 -18.15 -5.34
N SER A 183 12.35 -18.96 -5.52
CA SER A 183 12.16 -19.73 -6.75
C SER A 183 11.97 -18.84 -7.99
N ARG A 184 11.51 -17.59 -7.78
CA ARG A 184 11.27 -16.58 -8.80
C ARG A 184 11.84 -15.24 -8.37
N ILE A 185 12.31 -14.47 -9.34
CA ILE A 185 12.77 -13.10 -9.15
C ILE A 185 12.24 -12.20 -10.28
N ASP A 186 11.92 -10.97 -9.92
CA ASP A 186 11.57 -9.94 -10.88
C ASP A 186 12.84 -9.44 -11.56
N LEU A 187 12.85 -9.43 -12.89
CA LEU A 187 13.97 -8.95 -13.67
C LEU A 187 13.63 -7.62 -14.35
N ASN A 188 14.58 -6.71 -14.26
CA ASN A 188 14.46 -5.34 -14.70
C ASN A 188 15.56 -4.99 -15.70
N VAL A 189 15.29 -4.03 -16.58
CA VAL A 189 16.29 -3.38 -17.41
C VAL A 189 16.21 -1.87 -17.19
N PHE A 190 17.36 -1.21 -17.12
CA PHE A 190 17.45 0.24 -17.06
C PHE A 190 17.50 0.85 -18.47
N SER A 191 16.81 1.97 -18.68
CA SER A 191 16.70 2.65 -19.96
C SER A 191 17.84 3.67 -20.15
N GLY A 192 19.00 3.19 -20.60
CA GLY A 192 20.18 4.02 -20.87
C GLY A 192 21.46 3.43 -20.32
N GLY A 193 22.56 4.19 -20.44
CA GLY A 193 23.84 3.83 -19.84
C GLY A 193 24.06 4.49 -18.48
N GLU A 194 25.29 4.37 -18.00
CA GLU A 194 25.77 4.94 -16.75
C GLU A 194 25.52 6.46 -16.64
N GLU A 195 25.57 7.18 -17.76
CA GLU A 195 25.34 8.63 -17.83
C GLU A 195 23.93 9.05 -17.41
N LYS A 196 22.94 8.16 -17.58
CA LYS A 196 21.56 8.36 -17.11
C LYS A 196 21.31 7.72 -15.75
N PHE A 197 22.08 6.69 -15.41
CA PHE A 197 21.94 5.98 -14.14
C PHE A 197 22.50 6.78 -12.97
N TYR A 198 23.76 7.22 -13.03
CA TYR A 198 24.42 7.91 -11.91
C TYR A 198 23.73 9.21 -11.47
N PRO A 199 23.15 10.05 -12.36
CA PRO A 199 22.37 11.19 -11.91
C PRO A 199 21.22 10.82 -10.97
N LEU A 200 20.65 9.62 -11.11
CA LEU A 200 19.60 9.15 -10.20
C LEU A 200 20.14 8.95 -8.80
N THR A 201 21.41 8.56 -8.62
CA THR A 201 22.02 8.26 -7.31
C THR A 201 22.61 9.51 -6.63
N LYS A 202 22.69 10.63 -7.35
CA LYS A 202 23.13 11.91 -6.80
C LYS A 202 22.09 12.51 -5.86
N GLY A 203 22.58 13.32 -4.93
CA GLY A 203 21.78 13.92 -3.87
C GLY A 203 21.77 13.02 -2.64
N VAL A 204 22.70 13.28 -1.73
CA VAL A 204 22.66 12.69 -0.38
C VAL A 204 21.59 13.41 0.41
N TRP A 205 20.70 12.66 1.04
CA TRP A 205 19.78 13.19 2.03
C TRP A 205 20.08 12.51 3.36
N GLN A 206 20.42 13.33 4.35
CA GLN A 206 20.60 12.89 5.73
C GLN A 206 19.36 13.29 6.53
N PRO A 207 18.78 12.37 7.32
CA PRO A 207 17.61 12.67 8.11
C PRO A 207 17.94 13.64 9.25
N GLU A 208 17.03 14.56 9.53
CA GLU A 208 17.03 15.32 10.76
C GLU A 208 16.32 14.52 11.87
N ALA A 209 16.41 14.97 13.13
CA ALA A 209 15.75 14.29 14.25
C ALA A 209 14.24 14.11 14.04
N VAL A 210 13.58 15.05 13.35
CA VAL A 210 12.14 14.99 13.04
C VAL A 210 11.79 13.95 11.97
N ASP A 211 12.80 13.45 11.27
CA ASP A 211 12.70 12.48 10.17
C ASP A 211 13.02 11.07 10.60
N LEU A 212 13.34 10.88 11.87
CA LEU A 212 13.47 9.56 12.47
C LEU A 212 12.08 9.06 12.85
N LEU A 213 11.89 7.74 12.74
CA LEU A 213 10.68 7.10 13.21
C LEU A 213 10.55 7.38 14.73
N PRO A 214 9.46 8.00 15.18
CA PRO A 214 9.28 8.23 16.60
C PRO A 214 9.04 6.91 17.31
N PHE A 215 9.44 6.84 18.58
CA PHE A 215 9.14 5.71 19.45
C PHE A 215 8.07 6.14 20.46
N ASN A 216 6.98 5.36 20.51
CA ASN A 216 5.86 5.57 21.42
C ASN A 216 5.32 7.01 21.38
N GLU A 217 5.16 7.58 20.18
CA GLU A 217 4.62 8.93 19.99
C GLU A 217 3.21 9.02 20.59
N SER A 218 3.00 9.99 21.49
CA SER A 218 1.70 10.22 22.10
C SER A 218 0.62 10.31 21.02
N THR A 219 -0.42 9.50 21.16
CA THR A 219 -1.50 9.38 20.20
C THR A 219 -2.82 9.67 20.86
N THR A 220 -3.72 10.36 20.15
CA THR A 220 -5.10 10.53 20.56
C THR A 220 -5.98 9.65 19.68
N ALA A 221 -6.70 8.71 20.28
CA ALA A 221 -7.72 7.92 19.58
C ALA A 221 -9.12 8.30 20.06
N THR A 222 -10.08 8.31 19.14
CA THR A 222 -11.48 8.68 19.41
C THR A 222 -12.44 7.73 18.71
N LEU A 223 -13.51 7.38 19.41
CA LEU A 223 -14.61 6.63 18.84
C LEU A 223 -15.57 7.61 18.14
N LEU A 224 -15.61 7.58 16.81
CA LEU A 224 -16.50 8.42 16.01
C LEU A 224 -17.94 7.92 16.01
N SER A 225 -18.11 6.59 16.01
CA SER A 225 -19.41 5.95 16.12
C SER A 225 -19.24 4.52 16.63
N GLY A 226 -20.27 4.02 17.31
CA GLY A 226 -20.36 2.66 17.80
C GLY A 226 -21.79 2.13 17.66
N SER A 227 -21.94 0.84 17.39
CA SER A 227 -23.24 0.16 17.49
C SER A 227 -23.60 0.01 18.96
N THR A 228 -24.62 0.72 19.44
CA THR A 228 -25.14 0.56 20.81
C THR A 228 -26.12 -0.62 20.92
N LEU A 229 -26.68 -1.05 19.79
CA LEU A 229 -27.61 -2.17 19.67
C LEU A 229 -27.23 -3.01 18.45
N THR A 230 -27.02 -4.31 18.69
CA THR A 230 -26.82 -5.33 17.66
C THR A 230 -27.57 -6.59 18.09
N ASP A 231 -27.74 -7.54 17.18
CA ASP A 231 -28.24 -8.87 17.51
C ASP A 231 -27.21 -9.95 17.20
N THR A 232 -27.48 -11.19 17.59
CA THR A 232 -26.58 -12.34 17.33
C THR A 232 -26.41 -12.67 15.84
N ASN A 233 -27.21 -12.08 14.95
CA ASN A 233 -27.15 -12.28 13.50
C ASN A 233 -26.41 -11.15 12.76
N SER A 234 -26.00 -10.10 13.47
CA SER A 234 -25.36 -8.90 12.93
C SER A 234 -23.97 -8.69 13.54
N SER A 235 -23.40 -7.51 13.35
CA SER A 235 -22.05 -7.20 13.84
C SER A 235 -22.04 -5.88 14.58
N ALA A 236 -21.46 -5.86 15.77
CA ALA A 236 -21.11 -4.62 16.43
C ALA A 236 -20.04 -3.90 15.59
N THR A 237 -20.24 -2.61 15.34
CA THR A 237 -19.36 -1.82 14.48
C THR A 237 -18.86 -0.60 15.24
N PHE A 238 -17.54 -0.39 15.25
CA PHE A 238 -16.88 0.76 15.87
C PHE A 238 -16.02 1.47 14.84
N VAL A 239 -16.17 2.79 14.70
CA VAL A 239 -15.32 3.62 13.84
C VAL A 239 -14.40 4.42 14.72
N VAL A 240 -13.09 4.24 14.53
CA VAL A 240 -12.05 4.86 15.33
C VAL A 240 -11.19 5.76 14.46
N ASP A 241 -10.95 6.97 14.96
CA ASP A 241 -9.89 7.86 14.48
C ASP A 241 -8.73 7.87 15.45
N ALA A 242 -7.50 7.78 14.96
CA ALA A 242 -6.28 8.01 15.72
C ALA A 242 -5.41 9.06 15.01
N VAL A 243 -4.92 10.02 15.79
CA VAL A 243 -4.12 11.14 15.31
C VAL A 243 -2.88 11.33 16.17
N ARG A 244 -1.83 11.82 15.51
CA ARG A 244 -0.57 12.27 16.10
C ARG A 244 -0.78 13.59 16.87
N PRO A 245 0.18 14.04 17.70
CA PRO A 245 0.05 15.27 18.50
C PRO A 245 -0.22 16.53 17.67
N ASN A 246 0.27 16.55 16.43
CA ASN A 246 0.06 17.65 15.49
C ASN A 246 -1.29 17.57 14.73
N GLY A 247 -2.17 16.64 15.10
CA GLY A 247 -3.48 16.42 14.47
C GLY A 247 -3.44 15.70 13.12
N THR A 248 -2.26 15.32 12.61
CA THR A 248 -2.16 14.50 11.40
C THR A 248 -2.48 13.03 11.72
N PRO A 249 -2.94 12.24 10.74
CA PRO A 249 -3.24 10.84 10.99
C PRO A 249 -1.98 10.05 11.39
N VAL A 250 -2.14 9.07 12.28
CA VAL A 250 -1.10 8.06 12.53
C VAL A 250 -0.80 7.25 11.27
N VAL A 251 0.43 6.73 11.16
CA VAL A 251 0.92 6.07 9.92
C VAL A 251 0.98 4.54 10.02
N THR A 252 0.85 4.01 11.24
CA THR A 252 0.83 2.58 11.60
C THR A 252 -0.29 2.33 12.61
N GLY A 253 -0.41 1.08 13.06
CA GLY A 253 -1.40 0.67 14.03
C GLY A 253 -2.67 0.04 13.45
N SER A 254 -3.51 -0.41 14.37
CA SER A 254 -4.78 -1.08 14.13
C SER A 254 -5.70 -0.88 15.34
N VAL A 255 -6.89 -1.45 15.29
CA VAL A 255 -7.87 -1.42 16.38
C VAL A 255 -8.36 -2.81 16.74
N ARG A 256 -8.70 -3.02 18.01
CA ARG A 256 -9.32 -4.26 18.49
C ARG A 256 -10.24 -3.98 19.67
N PHE A 257 -11.21 -4.86 19.89
CA PHE A 257 -12.02 -4.88 21.10
C PHE A 257 -11.42 -5.85 22.11
N ILE A 258 -11.31 -5.40 23.35
CA ILE A 258 -10.87 -6.16 24.50
C ILE A 258 -12.00 -6.13 25.52
N SER A 259 -12.51 -7.32 25.88
CA SER A 259 -13.52 -7.45 26.93
C SER A 259 -12.89 -7.24 28.31
N ALA A 260 -13.61 -6.55 29.19
CA ALA A 260 -13.26 -6.44 30.60
C ALA A 260 -13.40 -7.80 31.32
N ASP A 261 -14.29 -8.67 30.83
CA ASP A 261 -14.34 -10.08 31.23
C ASP A 261 -13.43 -10.91 30.31
N SER A 262 -12.32 -11.39 30.86
CA SER A 262 -11.34 -12.25 30.15
C SER A 262 -11.90 -13.60 29.69
N LEU A 263 -13.03 -14.04 30.24
CA LEU A 263 -13.70 -15.30 29.86
C LEU A 263 -14.76 -15.10 28.78
N ALA A 264 -15.16 -13.86 28.51
CA ALA A 264 -16.16 -13.55 27.50
C ALA A 264 -15.63 -13.83 26.08
N LYS A 265 -16.46 -14.48 25.26
CA LYS A 265 -16.14 -14.69 23.84
C LYS A 265 -16.34 -13.38 23.07
N THR A 266 -15.25 -12.81 22.55
CA THR A 266 -15.26 -11.52 21.85
C THR A 266 -15.59 -11.61 20.35
N GLY A 267 -16.16 -12.73 19.91
CA GLY A 267 -16.54 -12.95 18.52
C GLY A 267 -15.35 -12.95 17.54
N VAL A 268 -15.67 -12.85 16.25
CA VAL A 268 -14.69 -12.65 15.17
C VAL A 268 -14.56 -11.16 14.89
N GLN A 269 -13.33 -10.64 14.98
CA GLN A 269 -13.03 -9.23 14.79
C GLN A 269 -12.40 -8.98 13.43
N ASP A 270 -13.09 -8.24 12.58
CA ASP A 270 -12.63 -7.81 11.26
C ASP A 270 -12.31 -6.31 11.27
N VAL A 271 -11.08 -5.95 10.92
CA VAL A 271 -10.62 -4.56 10.87
C VAL A 271 -10.56 -4.08 9.41
N ILE A 272 -11.25 -2.98 9.13
CA ILE A 272 -11.23 -2.34 7.81
C ILE A 272 -10.59 -0.96 7.94
N ARG A 273 -9.40 -0.77 7.36
CA ARG A 273 -8.80 0.57 7.25
C ARG A 273 -9.53 1.38 6.18
N SER A 274 -10.05 2.53 6.56
CA SER A 274 -10.72 3.48 5.63
C SER A 274 -9.76 4.58 5.16
N ALA A 275 -8.80 4.98 5.99
CA ALA A 275 -7.70 5.90 5.67
C ALA A 275 -6.60 5.71 6.72
N SER A 276 -5.44 6.35 6.54
CA SER A 276 -4.44 6.48 7.61
C SER A 276 -5.12 7.08 8.84
N GLY A 277 -4.86 6.48 10.00
CA GLY A 277 -5.50 6.88 11.25
C GLY A 277 -7.00 6.63 11.33
N ARG A 278 -7.64 5.89 10.40
CA ARG A 278 -9.08 5.58 10.49
C ARG A 278 -9.39 4.12 10.20
N TRP A 279 -10.01 3.46 11.17
CA TRP A 279 -10.45 2.07 11.05
C TRP A 279 -11.92 1.90 11.39
N THR A 280 -12.52 0.88 10.80
CA THR A 280 -13.80 0.32 11.20
C THR A 280 -13.57 -1.08 11.72
N LEU A 281 -13.79 -1.29 13.01
CA LEU A 281 -13.80 -2.59 13.65
C LEU A 281 -15.20 -3.18 13.56
N LYS A 282 -15.33 -4.38 13.00
CA LYS A 282 -16.57 -5.16 12.99
C LYS A 282 -16.40 -6.41 13.83
N ILE A 283 -17.34 -6.67 14.71
CA ILE A 283 -17.31 -7.83 15.60
C ILE A 283 -18.55 -8.67 15.36
N SER A 284 -18.37 -9.90 14.86
CA SER A 284 -19.45 -10.81 14.50
C SER A 284 -19.42 -12.09 15.35
N GLY A 285 -20.50 -12.87 15.34
CA GLY A 285 -20.56 -14.12 16.11
C GLY A 285 -20.60 -13.91 17.63
N LEU A 286 -21.10 -12.76 18.06
CA LEU A 286 -21.30 -12.44 19.47
C LEU A 286 -22.51 -13.18 20.01
N GLN A 287 -22.42 -13.65 21.26
CA GLN A 287 -23.54 -14.21 22.00
C GLN A 287 -24.41 -13.08 22.58
N ALA A 288 -25.69 -13.35 22.80
CA ALA A 288 -26.58 -12.38 23.45
C ALA A 288 -26.09 -12.07 24.87
N GLY A 289 -26.12 -10.79 25.24
CA GLY A 289 -25.62 -10.30 26.53
C GLY A 289 -25.05 -8.88 26.44
N THR A 290 -24.62 -8.38 27.59
CA THR A 290 -23.97 -7.08 27.72
C THR A 290 -22.46 -7.25 27.64
N TYR A 291 -21.81 -6.47 26.77
CA TYR A 291 -20.36 -6.44 26.65
C TYR A 291 -19.85 -5.13 27.24
N VAL A 292 -18.87 -5.24 28.13
CA VAL A 292 -18.15 -4.12 28.74
C VAL A 292 -16.68 -4.33 28.47
N GLY A 293 -15.98 -3.29 28.04
CA GLY A 293 -14.56 -3.37 27.73
C GLY A 293 -14.06 -2.12 27.04
N PHE A 294 -13.08 -2.29 26.15
CA PHE A 294 -12.42 -1.20 25.45
C PHE A 294 -12.29 -1.51 23.97
N VAL A 295 -12.49 -0.51 23.12
CA VAL A 295 -11.86 -0.51 21.80
C VAL A 295 -10.48 0.10 21.98
N GLU A 296 -9.44 -0.67 21.72
CA GLU A 296 -8.06 -0.23 21.79
C GLU A 296 -7.57 0.12 20.39
N TYR A 297 -6.98 1.31 20.24
CA TYR A 297 -5.99 1.57 19.19
C TYR A 297 -4.63 1.08 19.68
N PHE A 298 -3.94 0.26 18.90
CA PHE A 298 -2.62 -0.26 19.22
C PHE A 298 -1.69 -0.22 18.01
N ASP A 299 -0.38 -0.19 18.24
CA ASP A 299 0.63 -0.21 17.18
C ASP A 299 1.80 -1.16 17.50
N GLU A 300 1.83 -2.29 16.80
CA GLU A 300 2.88 -3.31 16.95
C GLU A 300 4.27 -2.80 16.57
N SER A 301 4.35 -1.76 15.74
CA SER A 301 5.64 -1.15 15.40
C SER A 301 6.20 -0.27 16.53
N SER A 302 5.44 -0.04 17.60
CA SER A 302 5.77 0.86 18.71
C SER A 302 6.04 2.30 18.25
N THR A 303 5.56 2.70 17.07
CA THR A 303 5.70 4.08 16.58
C THR A 303 4.77 5.01 17.36
N HIS A 304 3.55 4.53 17.62
CA HIS A 304 2.47 5.28 18.26
C HIS A 304 2.04 4.61 19.57
N SER A 305 1.72 5.40 20.59
CA SER A 305 1.23 4.90 21.88
C SER A 305 -0.18 4.29 21.74
N SER A 306 -0.44 3.19 22.43
CA SER A 306 -1.80 2.62 22.52
C SER A 306 -2.77 3.56 23.23
N VAL A 307 -4.06 3.47 22.87
CA VAL A 307 -5.14 4.24 23.50
C VAL A 307 -6.36 3.35 23.67
N GLU A 308 -6.88 3.28 24.88
CA GLU A 308 -8.10 2.54 25.21
C GLU A 308 -9.31 3.47 25.24
N MET A 309 -10.37 3.11 24.52
CA MET A 309 -11.64 3.83 24.50
C MET A 309 -12.70 2.92 25.14
N PRO A 310 -13.24 3.26 26.33
CA PRO A 310 -14.21 2.42 27.00
C PRO A 310 -15.49 2.33 26.18
N VAL A 311 -16.04 1.12 26.06
CA VAL A 311 -17.29 0.85 25.37
C VAL A 311 -18.17 -0.09 26.18
N MET A 312 -19.48 0.14 26.07
CA MET A 312 -20.51 -0.78 26.52
C MET A 312 -21.53 -0.92 25.40
N PHE A 313 -21.91 -2.15 25.07
CA PHE A 313 -22.94 -2.41 24.07
C PHE A 313 -23.71 -3.69 24.40
N GLU A 314 -24.96 -3.74 23.93
CA GLU A 314 -25.84 -4.86 24.15
C GLU A 314 -26.04 -5.65 22.85
N VAL A 315 -25.95 -6.97 22.97
CA VAL A 315 -26.25 -7.93 21.90
C VAL A 315 -27.55 -8.61 22.28
N THR A 316 -28.61 -8.36 21.53
CA THR A 316 -29.89 -9.06 21.74
C THR A 316 -29.92 -10.38 20.96
N GLN A 317 -30.80 -11.30 21.34
CA GLN A 317 -30.99 -12.52 20.58
C GLN A 317 -31.63 -12.18 19.23
N GLY A 318 -30.92 -12.46 18.14
CA GLY A 318 -31.44 -12.28 16.79
C GLY A 318 -32.51 -13.33 16.47
N ALA A 319 -33.36 -13.02 15.49
CA ALA A 319 -34.38 -13.96 15.02
C ALA A 319 -33.76 -15.33 14.67
N THR A 320 -34.42 -16.42 15.07
CA THR A 320 -33.93 -17.78 14.76
C THR A 320 -33.75 -17.92 13.26
N PRO A 321 -32.53 -18.17 12.76
CA PRO A 321 -32.30 -18.26 11.33
C PRO A 321 -33.10 -19.41 10.75
N THR A 322 -33.94 -19.11 9.75
CA THR A 322 -34.61 -20.13 8.95
C THR A 322 -33.53 -20.94 8.23
N PRO A 323 -33.60 -22.29 8.19
CA PRO A 323 -32.56 -23.11 7.56
C PRO A 323 -32.38 -22.67 6.11
N LYS A 324 -31.26 -22.01 5.83
CA LYS A 324 -30.88 -21.60 4.49
C LYS A 324 -30.15 -22.77 3.85
N PRO A 325 -30.48 -23.15 2.60
CA PRO A 325 -29.75 -24.21 1.91
C PRO A 325 -28.26 -23.88 1.89
N SER A 326 -27.47 -24.84 2.34
CA SER A 326 -26.01 -24.70 2.40
C SER A 326 -25.49 -24.39 0.99
N PRO A 327 -24.71 -23.31 0.78
CA PRO A 327 -24.20 -23.00 -0.54
C PRO A 327 -23.29 -24.15 -0.99
N THR A 328 -23.61 -24.72 -2.15
CA THR A 328 -22.79 -25.74 -2.80
C THR A 328 -21.37 -25.23 -2.91
N LYS A 329 -20.38 -26.02 -2.44
CA LYS A 329 -18.95 -25.69 -2.54
C LYS A 329 -18.65 -25.30 -4.00
N LYS A 330 -18.38 -24.01 -4.23
CA LYS A 330 -17.91 -23.54 -5.53
C LYS A 330 -16.56 -24.24 -5.80
N PRO A 331 -16.31 -24.73 -7.03
CA PRO A 331 -15.02 -25.31 -7.36
C PRO A 331 -13.90 -24.32 -7.03
N THR A 332 -12.85 -24.80 -6.36
CA THR A 332 -11.63 -24.02 -6.16
C THR A 332 -11.12 -23.63 -7.56
N PRO A 333 -10.89 -22.34 -7.86
CA PRO A 333 -10.32 -21.93 -9.11
C PRO A 333 -9.01 -22.69 -9.35
N LYS A 334 -8.82 -23.22 -10.57
CA LYS A 334 -7.55 -23.86 -10.92
C LYS A 334 -6.41 -22.85 -10.71
N PRO A 335 -5.23 -23.30 -10.23
CA PRO A 335 -4.05 -22.45 -10.17
C PRO A 335 -3.81 -21.82 -11.55
N VAL A 336 -3.74 -20.49 -11.59
CA VAL A 336 -3.37 -19.77 -12.82
C VAL A 336 -1.84 -19.77 -12.88
N ASP A 337 -1.26 -20.23 -14.00
CA ASP A 337 0.18 -20.08 -14.21
C ASP A 337 0.50 -18.60 -14.43
N SER A 338 0.90 -17.91 -13.36
CA SER A 338 1.30 -16.51 -13.40
C SER A 338 2.55 -16.25 -14.25
N CYS A 339 3.26 -17.30 -14.68
CA CYS A 339 4.39 -17.22 -15.59
C CYS A 339 4.06 -17.68 -17.02
N ALA A 340 2.79 -17.87 -17.36
CA ALA A 340 2.41 -18.17 -18.73
C ALA A 340 2.83 -17.02 -19.66
N GLY A 341 3.60 -17.33 -20.72
CA GLY A 341 4.11 -16.36 -21.68
C GLY A 341 5.21 -15.43 -21.15
N GLN A 342 5.67 -15.61 -19.91
CA GLN A 342 6.76 -14.82 -19.34
C GLN A 342 8.14 -15.45 -19.60
N ILE A 343 9.16 -14.59 -19.64
CA ILE A 343 10.56 -15.00 -19.79
C ILE A 343 11.05 -15.64 -18.49
N ARG A 344 11.56 -16.87 -18.56
CA ARG A 344 12.06 -17.63 -17.40
C ARG A 344 13.58 -17.79 -17.51
N ASN A 345 14.28 -16.66 -17.41
CA ASN A 345 15.73 -16.62 -17.58
C ASN A 345 16.48 -17.20 -16.39
#